data_AF-A0A2V2EHE7-F1
#
_entry.id   AF-A0A2V2EHE7-F1
#
_cell.length_a   1.000
_cell.length_b   1.000
_cell.length_c   1.000
_cell.angle_alpha   90.00
_cell.angle_beta   90.00
_cell.angle_gamma   90.00
#
_symmetry.space_group_name_H-M   'P 1'
#
loop_
_entity.id
_entity.type
_entity.pdbx_description
1 polymer ?
#
loop_
_entity_poly.entity_id
_entity_poly.type
_entity_poly.pdbx_seq_one_letter_code
_entity_poly.pdbx_strand_id
1 'polypeptide(L)'
;MPNIELDANLLSLLPPWYRKVLDYQEICRAEEEQFAALAEDTKSVTNNFFFQTMDESAVAQWEQVLSITPDPATEDLEFRRVRLLNRLSTRPPFTIGLLYQKLDELVGIDKWEATVENFTIDLLIDYDVMRDEPKRLTELMNLLFRILPAHIAVNLSGRIIGTAHTYHALHGGVLMIMYGEVIL
;
A
#
# COMPACT_ATOMS: atom_id res chain seq x y z
N MET A 1 -7.33 -4.05 19.27
CA MET A 1 -6.67 -3.39 20.41
C MET A 1 -7.73 -2.92 21.38
N PRO A 2 -7.48 -2.85 22.70
CA PRO A 2 -8.46 -2.28 23.62
C PRO A 2 -8.72 -0.82 23.25
N ASN A 3 -9.99 -0.42 23.23
CA ASN A 3 -10.37 0.97 23.04
C ASN A 3 -9.87 1.74 24.27
N ILE A 4 -8.87 2.60 24.11
CA ILE A 4 -8.40 3.46 25.21
C ILE A 4 -9.45 4.56 25.34
N GLU A 5 -10.50 4.29 26.10
CA GLU A 5 -11.49 5.30 26.50
C GLU A 5 -10.94 6.02 27.73
N LEU A 6 -10.37 7.20 27.49
CA LEU A 6 -10.04 8.12 28.58
C LEU A 6 -11.35 8.70 29.11
N ASP A 7 -11.59 8.55 30.40
CA ASP A 7 -12.80 9.03 31.06
C ASP A 7 -12.82 10.56 31.08
N ALA A 8 -13.56 11.16 30.15
CA ALA A 8 -13.61 12.60 29.97
C ALA A 8 -14.41 13.30 31.10
N ASN A 9 -15.24 12.56 31.85
CA ASN A 9 -16.09 13.15 32.89
C ASN A 9 -15.31 13.37 34.20
N LEU A 10 -14.46 14.39 34.20
CA LEU A 10 -13.61 14.78 35.33
C LEU A 10 -14.42 15.07 36.60
N LEU A 11 -15.62 15.63 36.48
CA LEU A 11 -16.47 15.95 37.63
C LEU A 11 -16.93 14.68 38.36
N SER A 12 -17.18 13.59 37.63
CA SER A 12 -17.58 12.29 38.21
C SER A 12 -16.45 11.64 39.02
N LEU A 13 -15.19 11.98 38.72
CA LEU A 13 -14.00 11.47 39.42
C LEU A 13 -13.78 12.17 40.76
N LEU A 14 -14.35 13.37 40.96
CA LEU A 14 -14.25 14.10 42.22
C LEU A 14 -15.18 13.52 43.30
N PRO A 15 -14.79 13.60 44.60
CA PRO A 15 -15.68 13.30 45.71
C PRO A 15 -16.98 14.14 45.69
N PRO A 16 -18.12 13.63 46.18
CA PRO A 16 -19.43 14.29 46.07
C PRO A 16 -19.51 15.70 46.67
N TRP A 17 -18.67 16.02 47.65
CA TRP A 17 -18.63 17.35 48.27
C TRP A 17 -18.00 18.41 47.35
N TYR A 18 -17.07 18.04 46.47
CA TYR A 18 -16.39 18.98 45.55
C TYR A 18 -17.24 19.25 44.31
N ARG A 19 -18.05 18.28 43.87
CA ARG A 19 -18.95 18.43 42.71
C ARG A 19 -19.97 19.55 42.83
N LYS A 20 -20.27 20.00 44.06
CA LYS A 20 -21.26 21.05 44.34
C LYS A 20 -20.67 22.46 44.27
N VAL A 21 -19.35 22.58 44.22
CA VAL A 21 -18.66 23.87 44.22
C VAL A 21 -18.57 24.39 42.78
N LEU A 22 -19.04 25.61 42.54
CA LEU A 22 -19.10 26.21 41.20
C LEU A 22 -17.73 26.27 40.52
N ASP A 23 -16.68 26.66 41.25
CA ASP A 23 -15.33 26.76 40.71
C ASP A 23 -14.84 25.42 40.14
N TYR A 24 -15.10 24.30 40.83
CA TYR A 24 -14.74 22.98 40.34
C TYR A 24 -15.57 22.55 39.14
N GLN A 25 -16.84 22.97 39.04
CA GLN A 25 -17.66 22.69 37.87
C GLN A 25 -17.11 23.38 36.62
N GLU A 26 -16.75 24.66 36.72
CA GLU A 26 -16.20 25.42 35.60
C GLU A 26 -14.78 24.97 35.24
N ILE A 27 -13.93 24.64 36.23
CA ILE A 27 -12.59 24.08 35.97
C ILE A 27 -12.70 22.74 35.25
N CYS A 28 -13.48 21.79 35.79
CA CYS A 28 -13.64 20.48 35.16
C CYS A 28 -14.23 20.59 33.75
N ARG A 29 -15.14 21.54 33.50
CA ARG A 29 -15.71 21.77 32.16
C ARG A 29 -14.66 22.26 31.17
N ALA A 30 -13.78 23.18 31.58
CA ALA A 30 -12.71 23.67 30.73
C ALA A 30 -11.63 22.60 30.48
N GLU A 31 -11.31 21.80 31.50
CA GLU A 31 -10.34 20.71 31.40
C GLU A 31 -10.87 19.54 30.55
N GLU A 32 -12.17 19.24 30.60
CA GLU A 32 -12.80 18.14 29.85
C GLU A 32 -12.57 18.28 28.33
N GLU A 33 -12.63 19.50 27.79
CA GLU A 33 -12.29 19.77 26.38
C GLU A 33 -10.82 19.45 26.08
N GLN A 34 -9.90 19.82 26.97
CA GLN A 34 -8.47 19.54 26.81
C GLN A 34 -8.15 18.05 26.92
N PHE A 35 -8.79 17.34 27.85
CA PHE A 35 -8.63 15.89 27.99
C PHE A 35 -9.24 15.13 26.82
N ALA A 36 -10.35 15.60 26.26
CA ALA A 36 -10.92 15.04 25.03
C ALA A 36 -9.96 15.22 23.84
N ALA A 37 -9.34 16.38 23.68
CA ALA A 37 -8.33 16.61 22.65
C ALA A 37 -7.11 15.70 22.85
N LEU A 38 -6.59 15.61 24.08
CA LEU A 38 -5.48 14.72 24.43
C LEU A 38 -5.80 13.25 24.16
N ALA A 39 -7.05 12.83 24.40
CA ALA A 39 -7.49 11.48 24.13
C ALA A 39 -7.46 11.15 22.62
N GLU A 40 -7.92 12.09 21.78
CA GLU A 40 -7.85 11.92 20.33
C GLU A 40 -6.40 11.92 19.83
N ASP A 41 -5.55 12.80 20.36
CA ASP A 41 -4.11 12.82 20.03
C ASP A 41 -3.44 11.50 20.42
N THR A 42 -3.76 10.96 21.60
CA THR A 42 -3.23 9.67 22.07
C THR A 42 -3.66 8.53 21.13
N LYS A 43 -4.90 8.57 20.65
CA LYS A 43 -5.42 7.60 19.68
C LYS A 43 -4.72 7.76 18.32
N SER A 44 -4.51 8.99 17.86
CA SER A 44 -3.76 9.28 16.64
C SER A 44 -2.33 8.72 16.69
N VAL A 45 -1.60 9.00 17.78
CA VAL A 45 -0.26 8.43 18.02
C VAL A 45 -0.29 6.91 18.04
N THR A 46 -1.31 6.31 18.67
CA THR A 46 -1.47 4.85 18.72
C THR A 46 -1.71 4.27 17.34
N ASN A 47 -2.55 4.90 16.52
CA ASN A 47 -2.78 4.50 15.13
C ASN A 47 -1.51 4.62 14.28
N ASN A 48 -0.69 5.62 14.56
CA ASN A 48 0.57 5.87 13.85
C ASN A 48 1.66 4.83 14.16
N PHE A 49 1.50 3.98 15.19
CA PHE A 49 2.41 2.86 15.43
C PHE A 49 2.22 1.67 14.46
N PHE A 50 1.11 1.63 13.70
CA PHE A 50 0.82 0.55 12.77
C PHE A 50 0.81 1.04 11.33
N PHE A 51 1.48 0.30 10.44
CA PHE A 51 1.56 0.68 9.02
C PHE A 51 0.21 0.73 8.32
N GLN A 52 -0.75 -0.08 8.77
CA GLN A 52 -2.09 -0.14 8.20
C GLN A 52 -2.97 1.06 8.60
N THR A 53 -2.68 1.74 9.71
CA THR A 53 -3.55 2.80 10.26
C THR A 53 -2.87 4.15 10.37
N MET A 54 -1.58 4.26 10.05
CA MET A 54 -0.82 5.50 10.21
C MET A 54 -1.29 6.62 9.27
N ASP A 55 -1.36 7.83 9.78
CA ASP A 55 -1.70 9.00 8.98
C ASP A 55 -0.59 9.40 7.99
N GLU A 56 -0.88 10.40 7.15
CA GLU A 56 0.06 10.89 6.14
C GLU A 56 1.36 11.47 6.75
N SER A 57 1.28 12.08 7.93
CA SER A 57 2.43 12.68 8.59
C SER A 57 3.43 11.63 9.07
N ALA A 58 2.92 10.52 9.60
CA ALA A 58 3.72 9.38 10.02
C ALA A 58 4.30 8.64 8.81
N VAL A 59 3.53 8.48 7.72
CA VAL A 59 4.03 7.92 6.46
C VAL A 59 5.22 8.74 5.94
N ALA A 60 5.11 10.07 5.90
CA ALA A 60 6.17 10.95 5.42
C ALA A 60 7.46 10.83 6.25
N GLN A 61 7.35 10.69 7.57
CA GLN A 61 8.51 10.46 8.45
C GLN A 61 9.21 9.14 8.11
N TRP A 62 8.46 8.06 7.91
CA TRP A 62 9.02 6.77 7.53
C TRP A 62 9.65 6.78 6.13
N GLU A 63 9.05 7.49 5.18
CA GLU A 63 9.62 7.68 3.84
C GLU A 63 10.98 8.39 3.92
N GLN A 64 11.11 9.41 4.77
CA GLN A 64 12.39 10.05 5.02
C GLN A 64 13.43 9.08 5.62
N VAL A 65 13.03 8.30 6.63
CA VAL A 65 13.90 7.28 7.26
C VAL A 65 14.37 6.23 6.24
N LEU A 66 13.50 5.82 5.33
CA LEU A 66 13.79 4.83 4.30
C LEU A 66 14.36 5.42 3.01
N SER A 67 14.61 6.73 2.96
CA SER A 67 15.09 7.45 1.77
C SER A 67 14.22 7.21 0.53
N ILE A 68 12.90 7.20 0.73
CA ILE A 68 11.89 7.10 -0.32
C ILE A 68 11.45 8.51 -0.70
N THR A 69 11.39 8.79 -2.00
CA THR A 69 10.82 10.04 -2.52
C THR A 69 9.39 9.78 -2.97
N PRO A 70 8.37 10.21 -2.21
CA PRO A 70 6.96 10.05 -2.60
C PRO A 70 6.58 11.04 -3.71
N ASP A 71 5.51 10.70 -4.43
CA ASP A 71 4.80 11.63 -5.31
C ASP A 71 3.35 11.81 -4.83
N PRO A 72 3.10 12.76 -3.89
CA PRO A 72 1.78 12.94 -3.28
C PRO A 72 0.68 13.36 -4.26
N ALA A 73 1.03 13.90 -5.42
CA ALA A 73 0.04 14.34 -6.41
C ALA A 73 -0.64 13.16 -7.11
N THR A 74 -0.01 11.99 -7.07
CA THR A 74 -0.42 10.84 -7.87
C THR A 74 -0.44 9.54 -7.05
N GLU A 75 0.22 9.46 -5.89
CA GLU A 75 0.28 8.27 -5.02
C GLU A 75 -0.82 8.32 -3.94
N ASP A 76 -1.59 7.25 -3.83
CA ASP A 76 -2.55 7.08 -2.73
C ASP A 76 -1.88 6.71 -1.41
N LEU A 77 -2.49 7.09 -0.29
CA LEU A 77 -1.98 6.84 1.06
C LEU A 77 -1.84 5.34 1.34
N GLU A 78 -2.80 4.52 0.89
CA GLU A 78 -2.74 3.07 1.09
C GLU A 78 -1.54 2.46 0.35
N PHE A 79 -1.28 2.89 -0.88
CA PHE A 79 -0.10 2.44 -1.63
C PHE A 79 1.21 2.82 -0.91
N ARG A 80 1.28 4.05 -0.37
CA ARG A 80 2.46 4.50 0.39
C ARG A 80 2.69 3.64 1.63
N ARG A 81 1.63 3.31 2.38
CA ARG A 81 1.69 2.39 3.53
C ARG A 81 2.16 0.99 3.14
N VAL A 82 1.63 0.43 2.06
CA VAL A 82 2.03 -0.88 1.52
C VAL A 82 3.50 -0.87 1.11
N ARG A 83 3.98 0.17 0.43
CA ARG A 83 5.39 0.35 0.08
C ARG A 83 6.30 0.35 1.30
N LEU A 84 5.95 1.12 2.34
CA LEU A 84 6.72 1.16 3.59
C LEU A 84 6.81 -0.23 4.24
N LEU A 85 5.67 -0.92 4.34
CA LEU A 85 5.61 -2.27 4.89
C LEU A 85 6.46 -3.25 4.07
N ASN A 86 6.42 -3.15 2.74
CA ASN A 86 7.26 -3.95 1.84
C ASN A 86 8.74 -3.73 2.10
N ARG A 87 9.18 -2.49 2.25
CA ARG A 87 10.59 -2.15 2.49
C ARG A 87 11.12 -2.66 3.84
N LEU A 88 10.26 -2.70 4.86
CA LEU A 88 10.63 -3.13 6.21
C LEU A 88 10.51 -4.64 6.44
N SER A 89 9.51 -5.28 5.84
CA SER A 89 9.27 -6.72 5.95
C SER A 89 10.25 -7.55 5.10
N THR A 90 10.85 -6.94 4.09
CA THR A 90 11.80 -7.62 3.21
C THR A 90 13.18 -7.70 3.86
N ARG A 91 13.44 -8.81 4.55
CA ARG A 91 14.79 -9.20 4.98
C ARG A 91 15.15 -10.55 4.36
N PRO A 92 16.38 -10.74 3.84
CA PRO A 92 16.85 -12.06 3.41
C PRO A 92 16.72 -13.07 4.55
N PRO A 93 16.38 -14.35 4.28
CA PRO A 93 16.51 -15.05 3.00
C PRO A 93 15.28 -14.95 2.08
N PHE A 94 15.54 -14.89 0.77
CA PHE A 94 14.53 -14.85 -0.29
C PHE A 94 14.11 -16.26 -0.70
N THR A 95 12.81 -16.49 -0.82
CA THR A 95 12.23 -17.74 -1.35
C THR A 95 11.28 -17.42 -2.50
N ILE A 96 11.06 -18.37 -3.40
CA ILE A 96 10.12 -18.20 -4.51
C ILE A 96 8.69 -17.95 -4.02
N GLY A 97 8.29 -18.57 -2.91
CA GLY A 97 6.98 -18.31 -2.30
C GLY A 97 6.82 -16.87 -1.80
N LEU A 98 7.88 -16.29 -1.24
CA LEU A 98 7.88 -14.88 -0.84
C LEU A 98 7.75 -13.96 -2.06
N LEU A 99 8.39 -14.30 -3.19
CA LEU A 99 8.22 -13.55 -4.43
C LEU A 99 6.76 -13.51 -4.87
N TYR A 100 6.11 -14.68 -4.89
CA TYR A 100 4.71 -14.80 -5.32
C TYR A 100 3.77 -13.99 -4.44
N GLN A 101 3.93 -14.08 -3.12
CA GLN A 101 3.16 -13.24 -2.20
C GLN A 101 3.34 -11.74 -2.48
N LYS A 102 4.58 -11.31 -2.76
CA LYS A 102 4.87 -9.91 -3.06
C LYS A 102 4.32 -9.46 -4.41
N LEU A 103 4.28 -10.34 -5.39
CA LEU A 103 3.63 -10.08 -6.68
C LEU A 103 2.11 -9.94 -6.51
N ASP A 104 1.47 -10.78 -5.69
CA ASP A 104 0.04 -10.63 -5.38
C ASP A 104 -0.25 -9.30 -4.67
N GLU A 105 0.60 -8.88 -3.73
CA GLU A 105 0.45 -7.63 -2.98
C GLU A 105 0.68 -6.38 -3.86
N LEU A 106 1.67 -6.42 -4.78
CA LEU A 106 2.07 -5.26 -5.58
C LEU A 106 1.41 -5.17 -6.95
N VAL A 107 1.22 -6.30 -7.64
CA VAL A 107 0.71 -6.37 -9.02
C VAL A 107 -0.77 -6.73 -9.01
N GLY A 108 -1.18 -7.59 -8.07
CA GLY A 108 -2.54 -8.11 -7.93
C GLY A 108 -2.65 -9.57 -8.33
N ILE A 109 -3.59 -10.26 -7.69
CA ILE A 109 -3.89 -11.69 -7.94
C ILE A 109 -4.30 -11.88 -9.41
N ASP A 110 -3.82 -12.97 -10.02
CA ASP A 110 -4.05 -13.39 -11.41
C ASP A 110 -3.52 -12.43 -12.51
N LYS A 111 -2.73 -11.42 -12.14
CA LYS A 111 -2.18 -10.43 -13.09
C LYS A 111 -0.70 -10.65 -13.46
N TRP A 112 -0.14 -11.78 -13.04
CA TRP A 112 1.25 -12.14 -13.28
C TRP A 112 1.40 -13.66 -13.45
N GLU A 113 2.48 -14.06 -14.09
CA GLU A 113 2.87 -15.47 -14.24
C GLU A 113 4.39 -15.57 -14.12
N ALA A 114 4.90 -16.57 -13.41
CA ALA A 114 6.34 -16.75 -13.23
C ALA A 114 6.76 -18.20 -13.47
N THR A 115 7.74 -18.39 -14.34
CA THR A 115 8.40 -19.68 -14.58
C THR A 115 9.84 -19.63 -14.08
N VAL A 116 10.31 -20.72 -13.49
CA VAL A 116 11.67 -20.82 -12.95
C VAL A 116 12.42 -21.94 -13.65
N GLU A 117 13.42 -21.58 -14.44
CA GLU A 117 14.27 -22.52 -15.18
C GLU A 117 15.74 -22.12 -15.04
N ASN A 118 16.62 -23.07 -14.73
CA ASN A 118 18.08 -22.87 -14.74
C ASN A 118 18.56 -21.59 -14.01
N PHE A 119 18.09 -21.35 -12.77
CA PHE A 119 18.41 -20.14 -11.99
C PHE A 119 17.97 -18.81 -12.64
N THR A 120 17.06 -18.88 -13.61
CA THR A 120 16.40 -17.73 -14.23
C THR A 120 14.92 -17.76 -13.85
N ILE A 121 14.37 -16.61 -13.50
CA ILE A 121 12.93 -16.42 -13.30
C ILE A 121 12.42 -15.58 -14.48
N ASP A 122 11.54 -16.15 -15.30
CA ASP A 122 10.83 -15.39 -16.31
C ASP A 122 9.51 -14.93 -15.71
N LEU A 123 9.36 -13.61 -15.54
CA LEU A 123 8.21 -12.97 -14.94
C LEU A 123 7.41 -12.23 -16.03
N LEU A 124 6.19 -12.68 -16.25
CA LEU A 124 5.20 -12.05 -17.10
C LEU A 124 4.23 -11.24 -16.25
N ILE A 125 4.01 -9.98 -16.60
CA ILE A 125 3.03 -9.10 -15.95
C ILE A 125 2.07 -8.56 -17.01
N ASP A 126 0.79 -8.50 -16.67
CA ASP A 126 -0.23 -7.98 -17.59
C ASP A 126 -0.02 -6.50 -17.90
N TYR A 127 -0.16 -6.16 -19.18
CA TYR A 127 0.07 -4.82 -19.71
C TYR A 127 -0.84 -3.78 -19.09
N ASP A 128 -2.09 -4.15 -18.76
CA ASP A 128 -3.05 -3.24 -18.12
C ASP A 128 -2.52 -2.75 -16.77
N VAL A 129 -1.82 -3.61 -16.02
CA VAL A 129 -1.18 -3.18 -14.76
C VAL A 129 -0.01 -2.24 -15.01
N MET A 130 0.80 -2.52 -16.03
CA MET A 130 1.94 -1.67 -16.38
C MET A 130 1.48 -0.28 -16.84
N ARG A 131 0.37 -0.22 -17.59
CA ARG A 131 -0.22 0.99 -18.15
C ARG A 131 -0.91 1.83 -17.07
N ASP A 132 -1.76 1.19 -16.27
CA ASP A 132 -2.63 1.90 -15.33
C ASP A 132 -1.88 2.28 -14.05
N GLU A 133 -0.89 1.48 -13.63
CA GLU A 133 -0.19 1.66 -12.35
C GLU A 133 1.35 1.53 -12.47
N PRO A 134 2.02 2.41 -13.25
CA PRO A 134 3.46 2.31 -13.52
C PRO A 134 4.34 2.36 -12.25
N LYS A 135 3.84 2.93 -11.16
CA LYS A 135 4.57 3.03 -9.89
C LYS A 135 4.69 1.70 -9.15
N ARG A 136 3.67 0.85 -9.26
CA ARG A 136 3.72 -0.52 -8.71
C ARG A 136 4.83 -1.30 -9.36
N LEU A 137 5.05 -1.10 -10.66
CA LEU A 137 6.16 -1.69 -11.40
C LEU A 137 7.52 -1.19 -10.91
N THR A 138 7.66 0.13 -10.71
CA THR A 138 8.89 0.71 -10.14
C THR A 138 9.20 0.13 -8.76
N GLU A 139 8.19 -0.03 -7.89
CA GLU A 139 8.40 -0.62 -6.57
C GLU A 139 8.73 -2.12 -6.65
N LEU A 140 8.11 -2.85 -7.57
CA LEU A 140 8.46 -4.24 -7.85
C LEU A 140 9.92 -4.37 -8.29
N MET A 141 10.40 -3.51 -9.20
CA MET A 141 11.80 -3.53 -9.62
C MET A 141 12.74 -3.27 -8.44
N ASN A 142 12.44 -2.28 -7.62
CA ASN A 142 13.23 -2.01 -6.42
C ASN A 142 13.25 -3.20 -5.45
N LEU A 143 12.12 -3.89 -5.29
CA LEU A 143 12.01 -5.09 -4.48
C LEU A 143 12.86 -6.23 -5.05
N LEU A 144 12.75 -6.51 -6.36
CA LEU A 144 13.54 -7.53 -7.05
C LEU A 144 15.05 -7.28 -6.89
N PHE A 145 15.53 -6.06 -7.17
CA PHE A 145 16.95 -5.73 -7.01
C PHE A 145 17.48 -5.92 -5.59
N ARG A 146 16.60 -5.88 -4.59
CA ARG A 146 16.98 -6.00 -3.18
C ARG A 146 16.97 -7.44 -2.67
N ILE A 147 16.11 -8.29 -3.24
CA ILE A 147 15.93 -9.66 -2.76
C ILE A 147 16.64 -10.71 -3.61
N LEU A 148 16.92 -10.40 -4.88
CA LEU A 148 17.52 -11.35 -5.79
C LEU A 148 18.98 -11.60 -5.38
N PRO A 149 19.37 -12.87 -5.14
CA PRO A 149 20.77 -13.20 -4.95
C PRO A 149 21.51 -13.02 -6.28
N ALA A 150 22.80 -12.70 -6.21
CA ALA A 150 23.61 -12.35 -7.38
C ALA A 150 23.70 -13.42 -8.48
N HIS A 151 23.33 -14.68 -8.18
CA HIS A 151 23.39 -15.80 -9.12
C HIS A 151 22.04 -16.17 -9.74
N ILE A 152 20.96 -15.46 -9.40
CA ILE A 152 19.64 -15.63 -10.02
C ILE A 152 19.39 -14.48 -10.99
N ALA A 153 19.01 -14.80 -12.22
CA ALA A 153 18.59 -13.82 -13.22
C ALA A 153 17.07 -13.68 -13.21
N VAL A 154 16.55 -12.49 -13.53
CA VAL A 154 15.12 -12.26 -13.73
C VAL A 154 14.89 -11.56 -15.06
N ASN A 155 14.05 -12.16 -15.90
CA ASN A 155 13.57 -11.56 -17.12
C ASN A 155 12.15 -11.04 -16.88
N LEU A 156 11.95 -9.73 -16.99
CA LEU A 156 10.62 -9.13 -16.90
C LEU A 156 10.08 -8.90 -18.31
N SER A 157 8.86 -9.35 -18.59
CA SER A 157 8.16 -9.10 -19.86
C SER A 157 6.69 -8.73 -19.64
N GLY A 158 6.16 -7.89 -20.52
CA GLY A 158 4.74 -7.51 -20.53
C GLY A 158 3.90 -8.46 -21.37
N ARG A 159 2.73 -8.85 -20.86
CA ARG A 159 1.75 -9.68 -21.56
C ARG A 159 0.51 -8.86 -21.90
N ILE A 160 0.11 -8.86 -23.18
CA ILE A 160 -1.15 -8.28 -23.61
C ILE A 160 -2.16 -9.41 -23.75
N ILE A 161 -3.25 -9.37 -22.97
CA ILE A 161 -4.35 -10.33 -23.06
C ILE A 161 -5.45 -9.68 -23.90
N GLY A 162 -5.74 -10.22 -25.08
CA GLY A 162 -6.78 -9.69 -25.96
C GLY A 162 -7.24 -10.71 -26.99
N THR A 163 -8.46 -10.53 -27.48
CA THR A 163 -9.02 -11.35 -28.56
C THR A 163 -8.75 -10.69 -29.91
N ALA A 164 -7.92 -11.32 -30.75
CA ALA A 164 -7.73 -10.87 -32.11
C ALA A 164 -8.93 -11.30 -32.97
N HIS A 165 -9.74 -10.33 -33.43
CA HIS A 165 -10.81 -10.61 -34.39
C HIS A 165 -10.27 -10.56 -35.83
N THR A 166 -10.29 -11.70 -36.50
CA THR A 166 -9.95 -11.78 -37.94
C THR A 166 -11.22 -11.65 -38.78
N TYR A 167 -11.34 -10.55 -39.53
CA TYR A 167 -12.41 -10.37 -40.50
C TYR A 167 -11.98 -10.96 -41.86
N HIS A 168 -12.67 -12.01 -42.32
CA HIS A 168 -12.46 -12.57 -43.66
C HIS A 168 -13.47 -11.97 -44.65
N ALA A 169 -13.03 -11.10 -45.54
CA ALA A 169 -13.85 -10.64 -46.66
C ALA A 169 -13.84 -11.72 -47.78
N LEU A 170 -14.95 -12.44 -47.92
CA LEU A 170 -15.20 -13.32 -49.06
C LEU A 170 -15.56 -12.50 -50.29
N HIS A 171 -14.61 -11.82 -50.94
CA HIS A 171 -14.62 -11.55 -52.39
C HIS A 171 -13.28 -10.93 -52.85
N GLY A 172 -12.53 -11.71 -53.63
CA GLY A 172 -11.61 -11.21 -54.68
C GLY A 172 -10.47 -10.28 -54.26
N GLY A 173 -9.58 -10.73 -53.38
CA GLY A 173 -8.30 -10.06 -53.11
C GLY A 173 -7.96 -10.07 -51.62
N VAL A 174 -7.09 -10.98 -51.19
CA VAL A 174 -6.72 -11.10 -49.77
C VAL A 174 -5.73 -9.98 -49.42
N LEU A 175 -6.26 -8.89 -48.84
CA LEU A 175 -5.49 -7.98 -48.00
C LEU A 175 -5.86 -8.30 -46.55
N MET A 176 -4.97 -8.96 -45.83
CA MET A 176 -5.11 -9.24 -44.40
C MET A 176 -4.76 -7.94 -43.65
N ILE A 177 -5.77 -7.19 -43.19
CA ILE A 177 -5.55 -6.06 -42.29
C ILE A 177 -5.84 -6.53 -40.87
N MET A 178 -4.80 -6.69 -40.07
CA MET A 178 -4.90 -6.96 -38.63
C MET A 178 -5.20 -5.64 -37.92
N TYR A 179 -6.44 -5.40 -37.51
CA TYR A 179 -6.76 -4.36 -36.53
C TYR A 179 -6.89 -5.01 -35.16
N GLY A 180 -5.93 -4.76 -34.28
CA GLY A 180 -6.10 -5.03 -32.86
C GLY A 180 -6.86 -3.86 -32.24
N GLU A 181 -8.10 -4.06 -31.83
CA GLU A 181 -8.75 -3.14 -30.89
C GLU A 181 -8.14 -3.41 -29.51
N VAL A 182 -7.30 -2.47 -29.07
CA VAL A 182 -6.94 -2.34 -27.67
C VAL A 182 -8.20 -1.82 -26.98
N ILE A 183 -8.82 -2.65 -26.16
CA ILE A 183 -9.86 -2.17 -25.24
C ILE A 183 -9.11 -1.25 -24.26
N LEU A 184 -9.27 0.06 -24.44
CA LEU A 184 -8.71 1.09 -23.56
C LEU A 184 -9.38 1.02 -22.19
#